data_AF-A0A819WXT7-F1
#
_entry.id   AF-A0A819WXT7-F1
#
_cell.length_a   1.000
_cell.length_b   1.000
_cell.length_c   1.000
_cell.angle_alpha   90.00
_cell.angle_beta   90.00
_cell.angle_gamma   90.00
#
_symmetry.space_group_name_H-M   'P 1'
#
loop_
_entity.id
_entity.type
_entity.pdbx_description
1 polymer ?
#
loop_
_entity_poly.entity_id
_entity_poly.type
_entity_poly.pdbx_seq_one_letter_code
_entity_poly.pdbx_strand_id
1 'polypeptide(L)' 'AQHYYSAESLESILVCTGVYNRETYDETSGENHGHRDMILDFKLRKAKYICEHVLDAIQLIFNIEQFH' A
#
# COMPACT_ATOMS: atom_id res chain seq x y z
N ALA A 1 16.00 -25.80 -8.39
CA ALA A 1 14.69 -25.33 -8.84
C ALA A 1 14.49 -23.92 -8.32
N GLN A 2 13.99 -22.99 -9.14
CA GLN A 2 13.75 -21.62 -8.70
C GLN A 2 12.39 -21.59 -8.00
N HIS A 3 12.38 -21.28 -6.69
CA HIS A 3 11.15 -21.09 -5.94
C HIS A 3 10.59 -19.70 -6.26
N TYR A 4 9.31 -19.63 -6.63
CA TYR A 4 8.60 -18.40 -6.86
C TYR A 4 7.72 -18.11 -5.65
N TYR A 5 7.95 -16.96 -5.00
CA TYR A 5 7.14 -16.49 -3.87
C TYR A 5 6.15 -15.44 -4.39
N SER A 6 4.87 -15.59 -4.04
CA SER A 6 3.76 -14.72 -4.48
C SER A 6 2.92 -14.29 -3.28
N ALA A 7 2.74 -12.99 -3.07
CA ALA A 7 1.99 -12.45 -1.93
C ALA A 7 0.48 -12.40 -2.22
N GLU A 8 -0.15 -13.56 -2.43
CA GLU A 8 -1.53 -13.65 -2.93
C GLU A 8 -2.59 -13.21 -1.92
N SER A 9 -2.31 -13.31 -0.62
CA SER A 9 -3.26 -12.92 0.44
C SER A 9 -3.21 -11.42 0.78
N LEU A 10 -2.22 -10.71 0.24
CA LEU A 10 -1.90 -9.35 0.62
C LEU A 10 -2.61 -8.35 -0.30
N GLU A 11 -3.46 -7.51 0.29
CA GLU A 11 -4.26 -6.54 -0.48
C GLU A 11 -3.46 -5.31 -0.91
N SER A 12 -2.77 -4.66 0.04
CA SER A 12 -1.97 -3.47 -0.22
C SER A 12 -0.97 -3.20 0.88
N ILE A 13 0.20 -2.70 0.50
CA ILE A 13 1.24 -2.23 1.41
C ILE A 13 1.75 -0.87 0.92
N LEU A 14 1.80 0.09 1.82
CA LEU A 14 2.35 1.42 1.58
C LEU A 14 3.70 1.52 2.27
N VAL A 15 4.72 1.95 1.54
CA VAL A 15 6.07 2.19 2.07
C VAL A 15 6.34 3.69 2.14
N CYS A 16 6.85 4.18 3.28
CA CYS A 16 6.98 5.62 3.55
C CYS A 16 8.32 6.24 3.11
N THR A 17 9.17 5.52 2.36
CA THR A 17 10.43 6.05 1.81
C THR A 17 10.29 6.72 0.44
N GLY A 18 9.07 6.79 -0.11
CA GLY A 18 8.81 7.25 -1.47
C GLY A 18 8.07 8.59 -1.54
N VAL A 19 7.07 8.65 -2.42
CA VAL A 19 6.25 9.85 -2.65
C VAL A 19 5.36 10.18 -1.44
N TYR A 20 4.94 9.17 -0.68
CA TYR A 20 4.04 9.35 0.45
C TYR A 20 4.76 10.04 1.62
N ASN A 21 4.16 11.10 2.14
CA ASN A 21 4.58 11.78 3.36
C ASN A 21 3.37 11.89 4.31
N ARG A 22 3.51 11.34 5.52
CA ARG A 22 2.45 11.30 6.54
C ARG A 22 2.04 12.70 7.02
N GLU A 23 2.96 13.66 7.02
CA GLU A 23 2.70 15.03 7.50
C GLU A 23 1.86 15.83 6.50
N THR A 24 1.97 15.53 5.22
CA THR A 24 1.26 16.23 4.13
C THR A 24 0.06 15.44 3.61
N TYR A 25 -0.09 14.17 4.01
CA TYR A 25 -1.17 13.32 3.54
C TYR A 25 -2.47 13.64 4.28
N ASP A 26 -3.41 14.24 3.56
CA ASP A 26 -4.77 14.45 4.03
C ASP A 26 -5.70 13.38 3.41
N GLU A 27 -6.22 12.49 4.25
CA GLU A 27 -7.18 11.44 3.85
C GLU A 27 -8.46 12.02 3.21
N THR A 28 -8.75 13.31 3.43
CA THR A 28 -9.93 14.01 2.92
C THR A 28 -9.65 14.82 1.66
N SER A 29 -8.38 15.11 1.34
CA SER A 29 -7.95 15.90 0.17
C SER A 29 -7.96 15.09 -1.13
N GLY A 30 -9.06 14.38 -1.40
CA GLY A 30 -9.28 13.81 -2.72
C GLY A 30 -9.57 14.98 -3.65
N GLU A 31 -8.58 15.43 -4.41
CA GLU A 31 -8.76 16.50 -5.39
C GLU A 31 -9.74 16.01 -6.44
N ASN A 32 -11.03 16.25 -6.19
CA ASN A 32 -12.06 16.08 -7.19
C ASN A 32 -11.95 17.29 -8.12
N HIS A 33 -11.15 17.14 -9.17
CA HIS A 33 -10.95 18.17 -10.19
C HIS A 33 -12.21 18.47 -11.03
N GLY A 34 -13.39 17.95 -10.63
CA GLY A 34 -14.65 18.14 -11.34
C GLY A 34 -14.75 17.33 -12.64
N HIS A 35 -13.81 16.42 -12.88
CA HIS A 35 -13.85 15.49 -13.99
C HIS A 35 -14.98 14.48 -13.75
N ARG A 36 -16.02 14.56 -14.60
CA ARG A 36 -17.25 13.76 -14.49
C ARG A 36 -17.01 12.25 -14.54
N ASP A 37 -15.86 11.84 -15.08
CA ASP A 37 -15.37 10.48 -15.22
C ASP A 37 -14.44 10.03 -14.08
N MET A 38 -13.97 10.95 -13.23
CA MET A 38 -13.12 10.62 -12.08
C MET A 38 -13.99 10.41 -10.83
N ILE A 39 -14.34 9.15 -10.55
CA ILE A 39 -14.96 8.75 -9.29
C ILE A 39 -13.87 8.25 -8.35
N LEU A 40 -13.59 9.00 -7.29
CA LEU A 40 -12.67 8.59 -6.22
C LEU A 40 -13.34 7.56 -5.32
N ASP A 41 -12.79 6.34 -5.25
CA ASP A 41 -13.16 5.37 -4.22
C ASP A 41 -12.32 5.60 -2.96
N PHE A 42 -12.94 6.19 -1.94
CA PHE A 42 -12.30 6.46 -0.67
C PHE A 42 -11.83 5.19 0.07
N LYS A 43 -12.40 4.02 -0.23
CA LYS A 43 -11.93 2.75 0.37
C LYS A 43 -10.57 2.33 -0.15
N LEU A 44 -10.23 2.69 -1.40
CA LEU A 44 -8.93 2.38 -2.01
C LEU A 44 -7.79 3.31 -1.55
N ARG A 45 -8.09 4.37 -0.76
CA ARG A 45 -7.09 5.30 -0.23
C ARG A 45 -6.36 4.79 1.01
N LYS A 46 -6.86 3.72 1.64
CA LYS A 46 -6.28 3.18 2.87
C LYS A 46 -5.52 1.90 2.56
N ALA A 47 -4.20 1.98 2.62
CA ALA A 47 -3.37 0.78 2.55
C ALA A 47 -3.68 -0.11 3.76
N LYS A 48 -3.77 -1.42 3.54
CA LYS A 48 -4.00 -2.40 4.61
C LYS A 48 -2.83 -2.46 5.58
N TYR A 49 -1.61 -2.29 5.06
CA TYR A 49 -0.39 -2.22 5.83
C TYR A 49 0.41 -0.97 5.46
N ILE A 50 1.03 -0.35 6.46
CA ILE A 50 1.94 0.79 6.29
C ILE A 50 3.26 0.42 6.94
N CYS A 51 4.35 0.52 6.17
CA CYS A 51 5.70 0.21 6.61
C CYS A 51 6.60 1.42 6.38
N GLU A 52 7.53 1.65 7.30
CA GLU A 52 8.49 2.75 7.16
C GLU A 52 9.47 2.43 6.03
N HIS A 53 10.01 1.20 5.96
CA HIS A 53 10.97 0.78 4.95
C HIS A 53 10.55 -0.46 4.14
N VAL A 54 11.17 -0.62 2.95
CA VAL A 54 10.91 -1.77 2.07
C VAL A 54 11.31 -3.09 2.75
N LEU A 55 12.36 -3.10 3.57
CA LEU A 55 12.78 -4.29 4.29
C LEU A 55 11.68 -4.78 5.24
N ASP A 56 11.06 -3.88 5.99
CA ASP A 56 9.97 -4.21 6.92
C ASP A 56 8.76 -4.77 6.16
N ALA A 57 8.46 -4.20 4.99
CA ALA A 57 7.39 -4.69 4.12
C ALA A 57 7.64 -6.13 3.64
N ILE A 58 8.86 -6.45 3.24
CA ILE A 58 9.23 -7.81 2.79
C ILE A 58 9.17 -8.81 3.95
N GLN A 59 9.68 -8.44 5.13
CA GLN A 59 9.57 -9.28 6.32
C GLN A 59 8.11 -9.54 6.71
N LEU A 60 7.26 -8.52 6.62
CA LEU A 60 5.84 -8.64 6.86
C LEU A 60 5.17 -9.60 5.85
N ILE A 61 5.49 -9.48 4.56
CA ILE A 61 5.00 -10.39 3.51
C ILE A 61 5.38 -11.85 3.83
N PHE A 62 6.64 -12.10 4.16
CA PHE A 62 7.11 -13.46 4.48
C PHE A 62 6.38 -14.05 5.68
N ASN A 63 6.11 -13.24 6.70
CA ASN A 63 5.36 -13.68 7.88
C ASN A 63 3.89 -13.96 7.56
N ILE A 64 3.22 -13.09 6.80
CA ILE A 64 1.79 -13.24 6.44
C ILE A 64 1.58 -14.47 5.56
N GLU A 65 2.41 -14.62 4.54
CA GLU A 65 2.32 -15.72 3.57
C GLU A 65 2.97 -17.02 4.07
N GLN A 66 3.57 -16.99 5.27
CA GLN A 66 4.27 -18.12 5.88
C GLN A 66 5.39 -18.68 4.98
N PHE A 67 6.15 -17.79 4.35
CA PHE A 67 7.36 -18.16 3.64
C PHE A 67 8.48 -18.37 4.66
N HIS A 68 9.00 -19.59 4.75
CA HIS A 68 10.06 -20.01 5.68
C HIS A 68 11.31 -20.42 4.90
#